data_AF-W0RBE4-F1
#
_entry.id   AF-W0RBE4-F1
#
_cell.length_a   1.000
_cell.length_b   1.000
_cell.length_c   1.000
_cell.angle_alpha   90.00
_cell.angle_beta   90.00
_cell.angle_gamma   90.00
#
_symmetry.space_group_name_H-M   'P 1'
#
loop_
_entity.id
_entity.type
_entity.pdbx_description
1 polymer ?
#
loop_
_entity_poly.entity_id
_entity_poly.type
_entity_poly.pdbx_seq_one_letter_code
_entity_poly.pdbx_strand_id
1 'polypeptide(L)' 'MSPRLLRVLVPVLVLVTGGFGLYQLFVAGIALRVKSYPFALLYAVMGLAGLAVATALARVGKGRRAGGQEGRS' A
#
# COMPACT_ATOMS: atom_id res chain seq x y z
N MET A 1 18.23 5.78 -13.06
CA MET A 1 17.04 4.91 -12.92
C MET A 1 16.04 5.21 -14.03
N SER A 2 15.71 4.24 -14.89
CA SER A 2 14.81 4.49 -16.04
C SER A 2 13.38 4.84 -15.60
N PRO A 3 12.75 5.89 -16.16
CA PRO A 3 11.36 6.27 -15.84
C PRO A 3 10.33 5.19 -16.19
N ARG A 4 10.68 4.23 -17.05
CA ARG A 4 9.88 3.02 -17.34
C ARG A 4 9.77 2.08 -16.14
N LEU A 5 10.86 1.91 -15.39
CA LEU A 5 10.89 1.06 -14.20
C LEU A 5 9.90 1.56 -13.15
N LEU A 6 9.88 2.88 -12.91
CA LEU A 6 8.99 3.52 -11.94
C LEU A 6 7.51 3.37 -12.28
N ARG A 7 7.14 3.35 -13.57
CA ARG A 7 5.75 3.17 -14.01
C ARG A 7 5.21 1.76 -13.72
N VAL A 8 6.09 0.77 -13.67
CA VAL A 8 5.73 -0.63 -13.38
C VAL A 8 5.89 -0.93 -11.89
N LEU A 9 6.96 -0.42 -11.27
CA LEU A 9 7.28 -0.69 -9.88
C LEU A 9 6.24 -0.09 -8.92
N VAL A 10 5.76 1.13 -9.19
CA VAL A 10 4.77 1.79 -8.32
C VAL A 10 3.45 1.02 -8.24
N PRO A 11 2.77 0.65 -9.35
CA PRO A 11 1.53 -0.12 -9.24
C PRO A 11 1.75 -1.51 -8.64
N VAL A 12 2.89 -2.16 -8.91
CA VAL A 12 3.25 -3.44 -8.28
C VAL A 12 3.41 -3.26 -6.77
N LEU A 13 4.13 -2.23 -6.33
CA LEU A 13 4.29 -1.91 -4.90
C LEU A 13 2.95 -1.57 -4.24
N VAL A 14 2.07 -0.84 -4.91
CA VAL A 14 0.71 -0.56 -4.41
C VAL A 14 -0.08 -1.86 -4.23
N LEU A 15 -0.04 -2.76 -5.22
CA LEU A 15 -0.72 -4.06 -5.18
C LEU A 15 -0.18 -4.95 -4.06
N VAL A 16 1.15 -5.07 -3.96
CA VAL A 16 1.80 -5.90 -2.94
C VAL A 16 1.53 -5.35 -1.55
N THR A 17 1.72 -4.05 -1.33
CA THR A 17 1.54 -3.44 0.00
C THR A 17 0.07 -3.38 0.40
N GLY A 18 -0.83 -3.09 -0.56
CA GLY A 18 -2.27 -3.12 -0.33
C GLY A 18 -2.78 -4.53 -0.04
N GLY A 19 -2.33 -5.52 -0.82
CA GLY A 19 -2.66 -6.93 -0.60
C GLY A 19 -2.15 -7.45 0.74
N PHE A 20 -0.91 -7.11 1.10
CA PHE A 20 -0.34 -7.39 2.42
C PHE A 20 -1.16 -6.74 3.54
N GLY A 21 -1.55 -5.47 3.38
CA GLY A 21 -2.36 -4.76 4.37
C GLY A 21 -3.72 -5.42 4.61
N LEU A 22 -4.41 -5.80 3.53
CA LEU A 22 -5.69 -6.52 3.59
C LEU A 22 -5.53 -7.92 4.21
N TYR A 23 -4.48 -8.65 3.86
CA TYR A 23 -4.16 -9.95 4.46
C TYR A 23 -3.95 -9.83 5.97
N GLN A 24 -3.23 -8.81 6.43
CA GLN A 24 -3.02 -8.59 7.86
C GLN A 24 -4.31 -8.25 8.61
N LEU A 25 -5.23 -7.47 8.01
CA LEU A 25 -6.55 -7.23 8.59
C LEU A 25 -7.38 -8.52 8.68
N PHE A 26 -7.27 -9.40 7.68
CA PHE A 26 -7.91 -10.72 7.73
C PHE A 26 -7.35 -11.59 8.87
N VAL A 27 -6.02 -11.66 8.99
CA VAL A 27 -5.34 -12.37 10.08
C VAL A 27 -5.70 -11.77 11.45
N ALA A 28 -5.80 -10.44 11.55
CA ALA A 28 -6.29 -9.77 12.74
C ALA A 28 -7.71 -10.23 13.12
N GLY A 29 -8.60 -10.35 12.13
CA GLY A 29 -9.95 -10.89 12.32
C GLY A 29 -9.95 -12.32 12.85
N ILE A 30 -9.05 -13.18 12.34
CA ILE A 30 -8.87 -14.54 12.87
C ILE A 30 -8.34 -14.50 14.30
N ALA A 31 -7.33 -13.67 14.58
CA ALA A 31 -6.75 -13.50 15.92
C ALA A 31 -7.80 -13.03 16.95
N LEU A 32 -8.75 -12.17 16.56
CA LEU A 32 -9.88 -11.78 17.39
C LEU A 32 -10.80 -12.97 17.69
N ARG A 33 -11.07 -13.84 16.71
CA ARG A 33 -11.91 -15.04 16.90
C ARG A 33 -11.30 -16.02 17.91
N VAL A 34 -9.97 -16.12 17.95
CA VAL A 34 -9.26 -16.95 18.94
C VAL A 34 -8.93 -16.20 20.24
N LYS A 35 -9.59 -15.04 20.49
CA LYS A 35 -9.41 -14.18 21.69
C LYS A 35 -7.96 -13.75 21.94
N SER A 36 -7.13 -13.75 20.90
CA SER A 36 -5.72 -13.37 20.95
C SER A 36 -5.58 -11.87 20.66
N TYR A 37 -6.12 -11.05 21.54
CA TYR A 37 -6.18 -9.59 21.40
C TYR A 37 -4.85 -8.87 21.11
N PRO A 38 -3.70 -9.20 21.76
CA PRO A 38 -2.45 -8.51 21.47
C PRO A 38 -1.97 -8.75 20.03
N PHE A 39 -2.11 -9.97 19.53
CA PHE A 39 -1.79 -10.31 18.15
C PHE A 39 -2.75 -9.68 17.16
N ALA A 40 -4.06 -9.67 17.48
CA ALA A 40 -5.06 -9.00 16.67
C ALA A 40 -4.75 -7.51 16.49
N LEU A 41 -4.36 -6.82 17.58
CA LEU A 41 -3.99 -5.41 17.52
C LEU A 41 -2.74 -5.19 16.66
N LEU A 42 -1.70 -6.02 16.83
CA LEU A 42 -0.48 -5.95 16.01
C LEU A 42 -0.78 -6.10 14.52
N TYR A 43 -1.54 -7.14 14.15
CA TYR A 43 -1.92 -7.38 12.76
C TYR A 43 -2.83 -6.30 12.21
N ALA A 44 -3.75 -5.74 13.02
CA ALA A 44 -4.59 -4.63 12.60
C ALA A 44 -3.77 -3.36 12.30
N VAL A 45 -2.82 -3.01 13.17
CA VAL A 45 -1.94 -1.85 12.98
C VAL A 45 -1.05 -2.05 11.74
N MET A 46 -0.46 -3.24 11.57
CA MET A 46 0.32 -3.57 10.38
C MET A 46 -0.53 -3.50 9.10
N GLY A 47 -1.79 -3.98 9.17
CA GLY A 47 -2.73 -3.95 8.05
C GLY A 47 -3.08 -2.54 7.60
N LEU A 48 -3.41 -1.67 8.56
CA LEU A 48 -3.68 -0.26 8.32
C LEU A 48 -2.45 0.49 7.80
N ALA A 49 -1.26 0.21 8.35
CA ALA A 49 -0.01 0.78 7.86
C ALA A 49 0.26 0.38 6.40
N GLY A 50 0.06 -0.89 6.05
CA GLY A 50 0.21 -1.36 4.67
C GLY A 50 -0.74 -0.65 3.69
N LEU A 51 -2.01 -0.48 4.07
CA LEU A 51 -2.98 0.29 3.27
C LEU A 51 -2.60 1.77 3.16
N ALA A 52 -2.15 2.40 4.24
CA ALA A 52 -1.71 3.79 4.23
C ALA A 52 -0.53 4.00 3.27
N VAL A 53 0.46 3.08 3.30
CA VAL A 53 1.60 3.09 2.38
C VAL A 53 1.16 2.88 0.93
N ALA A 54 0.26 1.91 0.67
CA ALA A 54 -0.28 1.70 -0.67
C ALA A 54 -0.99 2.95 -1.21
N THR A 55 -1.75 3.64 -0.35
CA THR A 55 -2.44 4.89 -0.70
C THR A 55 -1.46 6.02 -0.98
N ALA A 56 -0.40 6.15 -0.18
CA ALA A 56 0.66 7.13 -0.39
C ALA A 56 1.40 6.88 -1.72
N LEU A 57 1.76 5.63 -2.01
CA LEU A 57 2.40 5.24 -3.26
C LEU A 57 1.51 5.52 -4.48
N ALA A 58 0.20 5.27 -4.37
CA ALA A 58 -0.76 5.58 -5.42
C ALA A 58 -0.85 7.10 -5.70
N ARG A 59 -0.79 7.94 -4.65
CA ARG A 59 -0.75 9.41 -4.80
C ARG A 59 0.55 9.88 -5.46
N VAL A 60 1.69 9.33 -5.07
CA VAL A 60 3.00 9.61 -5.70
C VAL A 60 3.00 9.21 -7.18
N GLY A 61 2.39 8.07 -7.52
CA GLY A 61 2.23 7.61 -8.89
C GLY A 61 1.36 8.53 -9.77
N LYS A 62 0.33 9.18 -9.19
CA LYS A 62 -0.52 10.17 -9.89
C LYS A 62 0.18 11.52 -10.07
N GLY A 63 0.87 12.04 -9.04
CA GLY A 63 1.53 13.35 -9.11
C GLY A 63 2.61 13.44 -10.20
N ARG A 64 3.32 12.33 -10.48
CA ARG A 64 4.29 12.28 -11.59
C ARG A 64 3.67 12.25 -12.99
N ARG A 65 2.36 12.03 -13.14
CA ARG A 65 1.66 12.15 -14.43
C ARG A 65 1.28 13.60 -14.76
N ALA A 66 1.10 14.45 -13.75
CA ALA A 66 0.71 15.85 -13.93
C ALA A 66 1.92 16.76 -14.25
N GLY A 67 3.06 16.60 -13.57
CA GLY A 67 4.26 17.43 -13.81
C GLY A 67 5.07 17.09 -15.07
N GLY A 68 4.59 16.18 -15.92
CA GLY A 68 5.24 15.79 -17.18
C GLY A 68 4.65 16.43 -18.43
N GLN A 69 3.62 17.27 -18.29
CA GLN A 69 2.99 18.00 -19.41
C GLN A 69 3.38 19.48 -19.50
N GLU A 70 4.05 20.06 -18.50
CA GLU A 70 4.48 21.48 -18.51
C GLU A 70 5.74 21.78 -19.33
N GLY A 71 6.37 20.78 -19.96
CA GLY A 71 7.60 20.94 -20.75
C GLY A 71 7.43 20.86 -22.27
N ARG A 72 6.20 20.98 -22.79
CA ARG A 72 5.88 20.92 -24.23
C ARG A 72 4.85 22.00 -24.61
N SER A 73 5.24 23.26 -24.43
CA SER A 73 4.63 24.40 -25.12
C SER A 73 5.74 25.33 -25.56
#